data_AF-A0A519SUW0-F1
#
_entry.id   AF-A0A519SUW0-F1
#
_cell.length_a   1.000
_cell.length_b   1.000
_cell.length_c   1.000
_cell.angle_alpha   90.00
_cell.angle_beta   90.00
_cell.angle_gamma   90.00
#
_symmetry.space_group_name_H-M   'P 1'
#
loop_
_entity.id
_entity.type
_entity.pdbx_description
1 polymer ?
#
loop_
_entity_poly.entity_id
_entity_poly.type
_entity_poly.pdbx_seq_one_letter_code
_entity_poly.pdbx_strand_id
1 'polypeptide(L)'
;MSKFVKLSLSAIILLSAAMPLFNSSNSESALDTIFSIGVAQTIILFAAFFIAVAFYCLSLQTCLALIAPHNRKAPPASVWYMFLIPFNFIEDFFIMINISQSLEEEARFNSKLSGIKDFGMITGIGWSIAQIISLVPNIAGQIAGAFGLILWIVHWRFIIRINKLLKVN
;
A
#
# COMPACT_ATOMS: atom_id res chain seq x y z
N MET A 1 -12.42 -7.84 12.86
CA MET A 1 -13.14 -7.70 11.58
C MET A 1 -13.22 -9.07 10.92
N SER A 2 -14.40 -9.57 10.56
CA SER A 2 -14.56 -10.99 10.14
C SER A 2 -13.88 -11.24 8.79
N LYS A 3 -13.18 -12.37 8.67
CA LYS A 3 -12.45 -12.79 7.46
C LYS A 3 -13.33 -12.79 6.20
N PHE A 4 -14.64 -12.95 6.38
CA PHE A 4 -15.66 -12.87 5.33
C PHE A 4 -15.73 -11.49 4.65
N VAL A 5 -15.62 -10.39 5.39
CA VAL A 5 -15.66 -9.04 4.80
C VAL A 5 -14.46 -8.82 3.87
N LYS A 6 -13.28 -9.31 4.27
CA LYS A 6 -12.07 -9.26 3.44
C LYS A 6 -12.26 -10.09 2.16
N LEU A 7 -12.81 -11.29 2.28
CA LEU A 7 -13.05 -12.18 1.14
C LEU A 7 -14.02 -11.56 0.11
N SER A 8 -15.12 -10.97 0.59
CA SER A 8 -16.16 -10.40 -0.26
C SER A 8 -15.66 -9.17 -1.04
N LEU A 9 -14.92 -8.25 -0.40
CA LEU A 9 -14.34 -7.11 -1.11
C LEU A 9 -13.29 -7.57 -2.14
N SER A 10 -12.47 -8.58 -1.83
CA SER A 10 -11.47 -9.10 -2.76
C SER A 10 -12.13 -9.74 -3.98
N ALA A 11 -13.24 -10.44 -3.80
CA ALA A 11 -14.03 -11.01 -4.88
C ALA A 11 -14.66 -9.92 -5.79
N ILE A 12 -15.16 -8.82 -5.20
CA ILE A 12 -15.72 -7.69 -5.97
C ILE A 12 -14.63 -7.00 -6.80
N ILE A 13 -13.44 -6.82 -6.24
CA ILE A 13 -12.28 -6.23 -6.94
C ILE A 13 -11.83 -7.13 -8.10
N LEU A 14 -11.75 -8.45 -7.87
CA LEU A 14 -11.48 -9.44 -8.92
C LEU A 14 -12.50 -9.40 -10.05
N LEU A 15 -13.79 -9.37 -9.73
CA LEU A 15 -14.87 -9.30 -10.71
C LEU A 15 -14.85 -7.97 -11.50
N SER A 16 -14.52 -6.86 -10.83
CA SER A 16 -14.38 -5.55 -11.46
C SER A 16 -13.17 -5.48 -12.40
N ALA A 17 -12.04 -6.06 -12.01
CA ALA A 17 -10.85 -6.18 -12.86
C ALA A 17 -11.05 -7.14 -14.03
N ALA A 18 -11.93 -8.14 -13.88
CA ALA A 18 -12.25 -9.11 -14.93
C ALA A 18 -13.30 -8.59 -15.94
N MET A 19 -14.17 -7.65 -15.56
CA MET A 19 -15.17 -7.04 -16.46
C MET A 19 -14.61 -6.54 -17.82
N PRO A 20 -13.48 -5.81 -17.90
CA PRO A 20 -12.93 -5.38 -19.18
C PRO A 20 -12.47 -6.54 -20.09
N LEU A 21 -12.17 -7.72 -19.55
CA LEU A 21 -11.83 -8.90 -20.36
C LEU A 21 -13.04 -9.49 -21.09
N PHE A 22 -14.26 -9.27 -20.59
CA PHE A 22 -15.49 -9.80 -21.18
C PHE A 22 -16.21 -8.79 -22.09
N ASN A 23 -15.75 -7.53 -22.12
CA ASN A 23 -16.39 -6.45 -22.89
C ASN A 23 -15.51 -5.94 -24.05
N SER A 24 -14.57 -6.76 -24.53
CA SER A 24 -13.65 -6.41 -25.62
C SER A 24 -14.36 -6.42 -26.96
N SER A 25 -15.02 -5.31 -27.32
CA SER A 25 -15.48 -5.12 -28.69
C SER A 25 -14.51 -4.35 -29.59
N ASN A 26 -13.55 -3.54 -29.11
CA ASN A 26 -12.63 -2.79 -30.02
C ASN A 26 -11.33 -2.22 -29.38
N SER A 27 -10.87 -2.66 -28.22
CA SER A 27 -9.65 -2.08 -27.59
C SER A 27 -8.39 -2.81 -28.05
N GLU A 28 -7.39 -2.07 -28.57
CA GLU A 28 -5.98 -2.52 -28.63
C GLU A 28 -5.68 -3.35 -27.38
N SER A 29 -5.29 -4.60 -27.58
CA SER A 29 -5.14 -5.49 -26.44
C SER A 29 -4.02 -4.95 -25.54
N ALA A 30 -4.14 -5.08 -24.22
CA ALA A 30 -3.05 -4.70 -23.31
C ALA A 30 -1.72 -5.37 -23.69
N LEU A 31 -1.79 -6.52 -24.39
CA LEU A 31 -0.66 -7.22 -24.99
C LEU A 31 -0.02 -6.41 -26.14
N ASP A 32 -0.78 -5.76 -27.00
CA ASP A 32 -0.26 -4.91 -28.10
C ASP A 32 0.52 -3.71 -27.55
N THR A 33 0.06 -3.11 -26.46
CA THR A 33 0.80 -2.05 -25.76
C THR A 33 2.11 -2.56 -25.14
N ILE A 34 2.12 -3.79 -24.60
CA ILE A 34 3.32 -4.45 -24.07
C ILE A 34 4.32 -4.77 -25.21
N PHE A 35 3.83 -5.23 -26.36
CA PHE A 35 4.66 -5.47 -27.54
C PHE A 35 5.22 -4.16 -28.13
N SER A 36 4.48 -3.05 -28.04
CA SER A 36 4.92 -1.71 -28.47
C SER A 36 6.02 -1.09 -27.59
N ILE A 37 5.92 -1.23 -26.27
CA ILE A 37 6.91 -0.70 -25.31
C ILE A 37 8.17 -1.59 -25.27
N GLY A 38 8.02 -2.86 -25.64
CA GLY A 38 9.07 -3.87 -25.64
C GLY A 38 9.05 -4.69 -24.35
N VAL A 39 9.06 -6.02 -24.51
CA VAL A 39 8.93 -7.00 -23.41
C VAL A 39 10.00 -6.78 -22.32
N ALA A 40 11.22 -6.39 -22.71
CA ALA A 40 12.30 -6.13 -21.77
C ALA A 40 11.99 -4.93 -20.85
N GLN A 41 11.46 -3.84 -21.42
CA GLN A 41 11.08 -2.62 -20.71
C GLN A 41 9.95 -2.89 -19.73
N THR A 42 8.95 -3.67 -20.15
CA THR A 42 7.86 -4.10 -19.27
C THR A 42 8.37 -4.91 -18.08
N ILE A 43 9.25 -5.90 -18.32
CA ILE A 43 9.86 -6.69 -17.23
C ILE A 43 10.64 -5.80 -16.26
N ILE A 44 11.44 -4.87 -16.77
CA ILE A 44 12.23 -3.93 -15.95
C ILE A 44 11.30 -3.07 -15.09
N LEU A 45 10.21 -2.55 -15.65
CA LEU A 45 9.25 -1.72 -14.93
C LEU A 45 8.56 -2.50 -13.80
N PHE A 46 8.08 -3.71 -14.08
CA PHE A 46 7.47 -4.58 -13.07
C PHE A 46 8.48 -4.96 -11.97
N ALA A 47 9.70 -5.35 -12.34
CA ALA A 47 10.74 -5.67 -11.38
C ALA A 47 11.07 -4.48 -10.48
N ALA A 48 11.25 -3.29 -11.06
CA ALA A 48 11.50 -2.06 -10.31
C ALA A 48 10.35 -1.73 -9.34
N PHE A 49 9.10 -1.89 -9.77
CA PHE A 49 7.92 -1.68 -8.92
C PHE A 49 7.91 -2.65 -7.72
N PHE A 50 8.05 -3.95 -7.95
CA PHE A 50 8.05 -4.94 -6.86
C PHE A 50 9.23 -4.77 -5.90
N ILE A 51 10.42 -4.40 -6.41
CA ILE A 51 11.58 -4.06 -5.58
C ILE A 51 11.27 -2.85 -4.69
N ALA A 52 10.66 -1.81 -5.24
CA ALA A 52 10.30 -0.62 -4.49
C ALA A 52 9.26 -0.93 -3.39
N VAL A 53 8.26 -1.76 -3.69
CA VAL A 53 7.29 -2.25 -2.70
C VAL A 53 7.97 -3.10 -1.63
N ALA A 54 8.97 -3.91 -1.98
CA ALA A 54 9.73 -4.70 -0.99
C ALA A 54 10.49 -3.80 -0.01
N PHE A 55 11.16 -2.75 -0.48
CA PHE A 55 11.83 -1.78 0.38
C PHE A 55 10.85 -1.01 1.28
N TYR A 56 9.66 -0.72 0.77
CA TYR A 56 8.60 -0.13 1.57
C TYR A 56 8.14 -1.09 2.69
N CYS A 57 7.86 -2.35 2.37
CA CYS A 57 7.52 -3.39 3.35
C CYS A 57 8.60 -3.54 4.42
N LEU A 58 9.89 -3.57 4.03
CA LEU A 58 11.02 -3.60 4.97
C LEU A 58 11.02 -2.39 5.90
N SER A 59 10.68 -1.21 5.39
CA SER A 59 10.60 0.02 6.19
C SER A 59 9.47 -0.05 7.22
N LEU A 60 8.30 -0.56 6.82
CA LEU A 60 7.16 -0.77 7.74
C LEU A 60 7.44 -1.87 8.77
N GLN A 61 8.04 -2.98 8.35
CA GLN A 61 8.45 -4.08 9.24
C GLN A 61 9.43 -3.57 10.29
N THR A 62 10.43 -2.78 9.86
CA THR A 62 11.39 -2.15 10.78
C THR A 62 10.67 -1.24 11.77
N CYS A 63 9.69 -0.45 11.33
CA CYS A 63 8.89 0.42 12.20
C CYS A 63 8.21 -0.38 13.30
N LEU A 64 7.43 -1.40 12.93
CA LEU A 64 6.73 -2.27 13.88
C LEU A 64 7.70 -3.03 14.80
N ALA A 65 8.87 -3.43 14.30
CA ALA A 65 9.89 -4.10 15.10
C ALA A 65 10.54 -3.19 16.15
N LEU A 66 10.63 -1.88 15.88
CA LEU A 66 11.19 -0.89 16.81
C LEU A 66 10.19 -0.45 17.89
N ILE A 67 8.88 -0.52 17.60
CA ILE A 67 7.83 -0.25 18.60
C ILE A 67 7.87 -1.31 19.70
N ALA A 68 7.58 -0.95 20.95
CA ALA A 68 7.60 -1.90 22.05
C ALA A 68 6.54 -3.02 21.82
N PRO A 69 6.83 -4.31 22.14
CA PRO A 69 5.92 -5.42 21.83
C PRO A 69 4.48 -5.25 22.35
N HIS A 70 4.30 -4.59 23.48
CA HIS A 70 2.99 -4.34 24.08
C HIS A 70 2.17 -3.25 23.36
N ASN A 71 2.83 -2.35 22.62
CA ASN A 71 2.18 -1.29 21.85
C ASN A 71 1.84 -1.73 20.40
N ARG A 72 2.33 -2.90 19.96
CA ARG A 72 2.10 -3.40 18.60
C ARG A 72 0.67 -3.95 18.45
N LYS A 73 -0.08 -3.41 17.50
CA LYS A 73 -1.39 -3.95 17.09
C LYS A 73 -1.28 -5.06 16.03
N ALA A 74 -0.13 -5.19 15.38
CA ALA A 74 0.12 -6.21 14.37
C ALA A 74 1.56 -6.75 14.44
N PRO A 75 1.80 -8.01 14.05
CA PRO A 75 3.15 -8.57 13.96
C PRO A 75 3.92 -7.89 12.81
N PRO A 76 5.23 -7.63 12.96
CA PRO A 76 6.01 -6.94 11.92
C PRO A 76 5.96 -7.61 10.54
N ALA A 77 5.78 -8.93 10.49
CA ALA A 77 5.70 -9.69 9.25
C ALA A 77 4.37 -9.51 8.49
N SER A 78 3.30 -8.97 9.10
CA SER A 78 2.02 -8.82 8.41
C SER A 78 2.06 -7.83 7.24
N VAL A 79 3.07 -6.96 7.20
CA VAL A 79 3.25 -6.00 6.10
C VAL A 79 3.55 -6.70 4.76
N TRP A 80 4.01 -7.95 4.77
CA TRP A 80 4.28 -8.69 3.54
C TRP A 80 3.01 -9.17 2.83
N TYR A 81 1.85 -9.13 3.50
CA TYR A 81 0.57 -9.41 2.84
C TYR A 81 0.23 -8.38 1.74
N MET A 82 0.98 -7.28 1.63
CA MET A 82 0.90 -6.36 0.49
C MET A 82 1.24 -7.00 -0.85
N PHE A 83 1.97 -8.12 -0.89
CA PHE A 83 2.25 -8.84 -2.15
C PHE A 83 1.11 -9.77 -2.57
N LEU A 84 0.10 -9.99 -1.72
CA LEU A 84 -0.98 -10.93 -1.99
C LEU A 84 -2.07 -10.27 -2.84
N ILE A 85 -1.89 -10.16 -4.15
CA ILE A 85 -2.93 -9.64 -5.05
C ILE A 85 -4.07 -10.67 -5.15
N PRO A 86 -5.36 -10.28 -4.98
CA PRO A 86 -5.90 -8.93 -4.80
C PRO A 86 -6.21 -8.55 -3.34
N PHE A 87 -5.87 -9.41 -2.37
CA PHE A 87 -6.06 -9.11 -0.95
C PHE A 87 -5.30 -7.84 -0.51
N ASN A 88 -4.20 -7.51 -1.21
CA ASN A 88 -3.40 -6.31 -1.03
C ASN A 88 -4.24 -5.03 -0.94
N PHE A 89 -5.24 -4.83 -1.81
CA PHE A 89 -6.05 -3.60 -1.80
C PHE A 89 -6.75 -3.34 -0.47
N ILE A 90 -7.20 -4.41 0.20
CA ILE A 90 -7.90 -4.31 1.49
C ILE A 90 -6.87 -4.31 2.62
N GLU A 91 -5.88 -5.20 2.52
CA GLU A 91 -4.89 -5.38 3.55
C GLU A 91 -4.05 -4.12 3.75
N ASP A 92 -3.83 -3.32 2.71
CA ASP A 92 -3.16 -2.02 2.80
C ASP A 92 -3.85 -1.10 3.81
N PHE A 93 -5.19 -1.00 3.78
CA PHE A 93 -5.93 -0.21 4.78
C PHE A 93 -5.66 -0.72 6.20
N PHE A 94 -5.71 -2.03 6.40
CA PHE A 94 -5.49 -2.63 7.72
C PHE A 94 -4.07 -2.47 8.22
N ILE A 95 -3.09 -2.64 7.33
CA ILE A 95 -1.68 -2.43 7.65
C ILE A 95 -1.47 -0.98 8.08
N MET A 96 -2.02 -0.02 7.34
CA MET A 96 -1.92 1.40 7.69
C MET A 96 -2.57 1.71 9.04
N ILE A 97 -3.80 1.23 9.28
CA ILE A 97 -4.50 1.43 10.55
C ILE A 97 -3.69 0.83 11.71
N ASN A 98 -3.20 -0.41 11.56
CA ASN A 98 -2.43 -1.08 12.60
C ASN A 98 -1.12 -0.36 12.91
N ILE A 99 -0.42 0.15 11.88
CA ILE A 99 0.82 0.91 12.06
C ILE A 99 0.54 2.24 12.76
N SER A 100 -0.45 3.01 12.29
CA SER A 100 -0.80 4.29 12.90
C SER A 100 -1.23 4.13 14.35
N GLN A 101 -2.06 3.12 14.66
CA GLN A 101 -2.46 2.83 16.05
C GLN A 101 -1.29 2.36 16.91
N SER A 102 -0.39 1.53 16.37
CA SER A 102 0.80 1.08 17.12
C SER A 102 1.73 2.25 17.46
N LEU A 103 1.87 3.19 16.53
CA LEU A 103 2.67 4.41 16.74
C LEU A 103 1.99 5.40 17.68
N GLU A 104 0.68 5.51 17.65
CA GLU A 104 -0.09 6.35 18.57
C GLU A 104 0.05 5.86 20.02
N GLU A 105 -0.03 4.55 20.23
CA GLU A 105 0.21 3.95 21.56
C GLU A 105 1.65 4.17 22.02
N GLU A 106 2.63 3.93 21.14
CA GLU A 106 4.05 4.19 21.43
C GLU A 106 4.29 5.66 21.78
N ALA A 107 3.61 6.60 21.12
CA ALA A 107 3.76 8.03 21.35
C ALA A 107 3.26 8.48 22.73
N ARG A 108 2.38 7.71 23.38
CA ARG A 108 1.94 7.98 24.76
C ARG A 108 3.06 7.79 25.77
N PHE A 109 4.02 6.91 25.46
CA PHE A 109 5.15 6.58 26.34
C PHE A 109 6.48 7.15 25.82
N ASN A 110 6.55 7.52 24.54
CA ASN A 110 7.76 8.03 23.90
C ASN A 110 7.61 9.51 23.51
N SER A 111 8.22 10.39 24.31
CA SER A 111 8.17 11.84 24.11
C SER A 111 8.77 12.30 22.76
N LYS A 112 9.59 11.49 22.08
CA LYS A 112 10.14 11.77 20.74
C LYS A 112 9.06 11.77 19.65
N LEU A 113 7.91 11.12 19.90
CA LEU A 113 6.78 11.05 18.98
C LEU A 113 5.67 12.08 19.31
N SER A 114 5.81 12.83 20.41
CA SER A 114 4.77 13.75 20.93
C SER A 114 4.42 14.91 19.99
N GLY A 115 5.29 15.24 19.02
CA GLY A 115 5.07 16.29 18.02
C GLY A 115 4.32 15.85 16.76
N ILE A 116 3.94 14.58 16.65
CA ILE A 116 3.35 14.02 15.43
C ILE A 116 1.84 13.94 15.58
N LYS A 117 1.12 14.80 14.83
CA LYS A 117 -0.35 14.86 14.88
C LYS A 117 -1.05 13.73 14.10
N ASP A 118 -0.39 13.18 13.09
CA ASP A 118 -0.92 12.08 12.30
C ASP A 118 0.20 11.06 12.04
N PHE A 119 -0.01 9.83 12.52
CA PHE A 119 0.91 8.70 12.36
C PHE A 119 0.80 8.02 10.99
N GLY A 120 0.58 8.81 9.94
CA GLY A 120 0.50 8.34 8.56
C GLY A 120 -0.86 7.74 8.17
N MET A 121 -1.91 7.98 8.94
CA MET A 121 -3.24 7.44 8.70
C MET A 121 -3.88 8.10 7.47
N ILE A 122 -3.83 9.43 7.34
CA ILE A 122 -4.39 10.14 6.17
C ILE A 122 -3.66 9.75 4.89
N THR A 123 -2.32 9.68 4.93
CA THR A 123 -1.51 9.38 3.74
C THR A 123 -1.61 7.91 3.34
N GLY A 124 -1.65 6.99 4.32
CA GLY A 124 -1.80 5.57 4.07
C GLY A 124 -3.19 5.22 3.51
N ILE A 125 -4.25 5.73 4.15
CA ILE A 125 -5.64 5.53 3.68
C ILE A 125 -5.85 6.21 2.32
N GLY A 126 -5.32 7.43 2.15
CA GLY A 126 -5.40 8.15 0.88
C GLY A 126 -4.79 7.38 -0.28
N TRP A 127 -3.65 6.73 -0.06
CA TRP A 127 -3.02 5.87 -1.06
C TRP A 127 -3.86 4.63 -1.39
N SER A 128 -4.41 3.94 -0.39
CA SER A 128 -5.25 2.76 -0.62
C SER A 128 -6.56 3.12 -1.34
N ILE A 129 -7.16 4.29 -1.06
CA ILE A 129 -8.31 4.81 -1.83
C ILE A 129 -7.90 5.08 -3.28
N ALA A 130 -6.75 5.73 -3.48
CA ALA A 130 -6.23 6.03 -4.81
C ALA A 130 -5.98 4.78 -5.65
N GLN A 131 -5.47 3.69 -5.04
CA GLN A 131 -5.36 2.39 -5.72
C GLN A 131 -6.71 1.83 -6.17
N ILE A 132 -7.74 1.88 -5.32
CA ILE A 132 -9.08 1.40 -5.69
C ILE A 132 -9.65 2.23 -6.85
N ILE A 133 -9.51 3.56 -6.80
CA ILE A 133 -9.99 4.43 -7.88
C ILE A 133 -9.19 4.20 -9.16
N SER A 134 -7.90 3.87 -9.06
CA SER A 134 -7.04 3.54 -10.20
C SER A 134 -7.46 2.28 -10.96
N LEU A 135 -8.30 1.42 -10.38
CA LEU A 135 -8.87 0.26 -11.08
C LEU A 135 -9.94 0.65 -12.10
N VAL A 136 -10.48 1.87 -12.02
CA VAL A 136 -11.45 2.36 -12.99
C VAL A 136 -10.68 2.81 -14.24
N PRO A 137 -10.89 2.20 -15.42
CA PRO A 137 -10.15 2.50 -16.64
C PRO A 137 -10.67 3.81 -17.27
N ASN A 138 -10.60 4.91 -16.53
CA ASN A 138 -10.95 6.26 -16.97
C ASN A 138 -9.83 7.25 -16.61
N ILE A 139 -9.95 8.49 -17.09
CA ILE A 139 -8.97 9.56 -16.79
C ILE A 139 -8.85 9.78 -15.27
N ALA A 140 -9.96 9.66 -14.53
CA ALA A 140 -9.96 9.78 -13.08
C ALA A 140 -9.12 8.68 -12.40
N GLY A 141 -9.14 7.45 -12.91
CA GLY A 141 -8.32 6.34 -12.42
C GLY A 141 -6.84 6.54 -12.70
N GLN A 142 -6.48 7.06 -13.87
CA GLN A 142 -5.08 7.41 -14.18
C GLN A 142 -4.55 8.52 -13.27
N ILE A 143 -5.36 9.57 -13.05
CA ILE A 143 -5.03 10.66 -12.13
C ILE A 143 -4.92 10.14 -10.70
N ALA A 144 -5.86 9.30 -10.26
CA ALA A 144 -5.84 8.70 -8.93
C ALA A 144 -4.59 7.83 -8.73
N GLY A 145 -4.20 7.00 -9.70
CA GLY A 145 -2.96 6.23 -9.64
C GLY A 145 -1.72 7.11 -9.47
N ALA A 146 -1.63 8.23 -10.20
CA ALA A 146 -0.53 9.18 -10.07
C ALA A 146 -0.48 9.84 -8.68
N PHE A 147 -1.63 10.31 -8.17
CA PHE A 147 -1.73 10.84 -6.80
C PHE A 147 -1.42 9.78 -5.75
N GLY A 148 -1.83 8.54 -5.99
CA GLY A 148 -1.52 7.40 -5.13
C GLY A 148 -0.02 7.19 -4.98
N LEU A 149 0.74 7.21 -6.08
CA LEU A 149 2.20 7.10 -6.03
C LEU A 149 2.84 8.23 -5.21
N ILE A 150 2.35 9.47 -5.37
CA ILE A 150 2.85 10.61 -4.59
C ILE A 150 2.58 10.40 -3.09
N LEU A 151 1.35 10.02 -2.72
CA LEU A 151 0.96 9.73 -1.33
C LEU A 151 1.80 8.60 -0.74
N TRP A 152 2.05 7.55 -1.51
CA TRP A 152 2.89 6.44 -1.11
C TRP A 152 4.34 6.86 -0.84
N ILE A 153 4.94 7.67 -1.71
CA ILE A 153 6.30 8.20 -1.50
C ILE A 153 6.36 9.09 -0.26
N VAL A 154 5.36 9.98 -0.07
CA VAL A 154 5.28 10.86 1.11
C VAL A 154 5.16 10.02 2.39
N HIS A 155 4.29 9.03 2.39
CA HIS A 155 4.11 8.12 3.53
C HIS A 155 5.37 7.29 3.79
N TRP A 156 6.04 6.80 2.75
CA TRP A 156 7.29 6.05 2.92
C TRP A 156 8.38 6.91 3.56
N ARG A 157 8.56 8.15 3.11
CA ARG A 157 9.50 9.09 3.74
C ARG A 157 9.15 9.38 5.19
N PHE A 158 7.86 9.47 5.51
CA PHE A 158 7.39 9.63 6.88
C PHE A 158 7.80 8.43 7.76
N ILE A 159 7.56 7.20 7.31
CA ILE A 159 7.95 5.98 8.04
C ILE A 159 9.47 5.89 8.24
N ILE A 160 10.27 6.22 7.22
CA ILE A 160 11.73 6.26 7.36
C ILE A 160 12.15 7.26 8.45
N ARG A 161 11.48 8.41 8.54
CA ARG A 161 11.75 9.41 9.58
C ARG A 161 11.40 8.88 10.97
N ILE A 162 10.25 8.23 11.13
CA ILE A 162 9.85 7.57 12.39
C ILE A 162 10.88 6.51 12.79
N ASN A 163 11.30 5.65 11.87
CA ASN A 163 12.31 4.63 12.13
C ASN A 163 13.62 5.23 12.64
N LYS A 164 14.04 6.36 12.07
CA LYS A 164 15.23 7.08 12.57
C LYS A 164 15.02 7.59 14.00
N LEU A 165 13.86 8.18 14.30
CA LEU A 165 13.56 8.66 15.66
C LEU A 165 13.54 7.53 16.69
N LEU A 166 13.00 6.37 16.33
CA LEU A 166 12.94 5.18 17.19
C LEU A 166 14.29 4.47 17.36
N LYS A 167 15.18 4.52 16.36
CA LYS A 167 16.53 3.91 16.41
C LYS A 167 17.54 4.67 17.26
N VAL A 168 17.35 5.97 17.50
CA VAL A 168 18.28 6.80 18.30
C VAL A 168 18.04 6.54 19.80
N ASN A 169 18.02 5.27 20.20
CA ASN A 169 17.96 4.81 21.59
C ASN A 169 19.30 4.17 21.96
#